data_AF-A0A5E5QNX2-F1
#
_entry.id   AF-A0A5E5QNX2-F1
#
_cell.length_a   1.000
_cell.length_b   1.000
_cell.length_c   1.000
_cell.angle_alpha   90.00
_cell.angle_beta   90.00
_cell.angle_gamma   90.00
#
_symmetry.space_group_name_H-M   'P 1'
#
loop_
_entity.id
_entity.type
_entity.pdbx_description
1 polymer ?
#
loop_
_entity_poly.entity_id
_entity_poly.type
_entity_poly.pdbx_seq_one_letter_code
_entity_poly.pdbx_strand_id
1 'polypeptide(L)'
;MEIKTVLIEDKSKIPAFLRSGFRVLFFAAGLGSSLLMLVWLLFFSKQINVEFNTHYWHAHEMIFGYTMAVIIGFLLTATQNWTKLKTTNGYPLLSLGIAWLIARVLSVMGDDYVFYQLIADLYFLVFSLLFITTPIIKAKNWQNLPIVFKLLTFTIANILFYLGALGYIENGQYLGIYIAFYTVVALILMMIRRLIPFFIENAASRDIKLKNSKFLDLSSMVLLIVFAIDTIFFKTAITQISALLLFIIHSIRMCYWYDSEIWNKPLLWGLYVAYGMINLAFLLTLIDHFITLPVNVAIHSFAIAIGLITLSMMSRVSLGHTGRNVLDPPKALSAIFSMLVVAFIFRVIAVIFWSEYYQQFIIIAQLFWTIAFGLFIYIYSKMFFQKRVDGSFG
;
A
#
# COMPACT_ATOMS: atom_id res chain seq x y z
N MET A 1 14.85 -30.49 -37.80
CA MET A 1 15.84 -29.39 -37.62
C MET A 1 15.14 -28.13 -38.07
N GLU A 2 15.18 -27.04 -37.28
CA GLU A 2 14.41 -25.78 -37.47
C GLU A 2 12.91 -25.97 -37.15
N ILE A 3 12.24 -25.26 -36.26
CA ILE A 3 12.24 -23.83 -35.93
C ILE A 3 12.04 -23.71 -34.41
N LYS A 4 13.08 -23.32 -33.66
CA LYS A 4 12.97 -22.89 -32.25
C LYS A 4 13.83 -21.65 -32.03
N THR A 5 13.71 -20.68 -32.92
CA THR A 5 14.15 -19.30 -32.70
C THR A 5 13.06 -18.56 -31.94
N VAL A 6 12.73 -19.05 -30.74
CA VAL A 6 11.95 -18.25 -29.79
C VAL A 6 12.88 -17.17 -29.29
N LEU A 7 12.79 -16.00 -29.91
CA LEU A 7 13.20 -14.68 -29.42
C LEU A 7 13.97 -14.74 -28.10
N ILE A 8 15.28 -15.01 -28.20
CA ILE A 8 16.21 -14.62 -27.15
C ILE A 8 16.32 -13.11 -27.32
N GLU A 9 15.34 -12.37 -26.78
CA GLU A 9 15.48 -10.94 -26.57
C GLU A 9 16.83 -10.72 -25.89
N ASP A 10 17.69 -9.98 -26.57
CA ASP A 10 18.99 -9.57 -26.07
C ASP A 10 18.77 -8.78 -24.78
N LYS A 11 18.85 -9.49 -23.66
CA LYS A 11 18.64 -8.99 -22.29
C LYS A 11 19.52 -7.78 -21.98
N SER A 12 20.55 -7.52 -22.78
CA SER A 12 21.44 -6.36 -22.65
C SER A 12 20.76 -5.04 -23.02
N LYS A 13 19.73 -5.05 -23.88
CA LYS A 13 19.11 -3.82 -24.43
C LYS A 13 17.98 -3.21 -23.60
N ILE A 14 17.35 -3.98 -22.70
CA ILE A 14 16.25 -3.46 -21.86
C ILE A 14 16.83 -2.54 -20.77
N PRO A 15 16.41 -1.25 -20.71
CA PRO A 15 16.84 -0.33 -19.66
C PRO A 15 16.51 -0.89 -18.27
N ALA A 16 17.42 -0.71 -17.29
CA ALA A 16 17.28 -1.29 -15.96
C ALA A 16 15.92 -0.96 -15.29
N PHE A 17 15.45 0.27 -15.49
CA PHE A 17 14.15 0.74 -14.99
C PHE A 17 12.97 -0.15 -15.40
N LEU A 18 13.00 -0.74 -16.60
CA LEU A 18 11.92 -1.56 -17.16
C LEU A 18 12.07 -3.06 -16.91
N ARG A 19 13.05 -3.50 -16.13
CA ARG A 19 13.36 -4.93 -15.96
C ARG A 19 12.47 -5.66 -14.94
N SER A 20 11.81 -4.92 -14.07
CA SER A 20 10.97 -5.49 -13.01
C SER A 20 9.91 -4.49 -12.54
N GLY A 21 8.71 -4.99 -12.22
CA GLY A 21 7.57 -4.17 -11.84
C GLY A 21 7.82 -3.20 -10.68
N PHE A 22 8.58 -3.62 -9.65
CA PHE A 22 8.84 -2.75 -8.50
C PHE A 22 9.61 -1.47 -8.87
N ARG A 23 10.51 -1.51 -9.86
CA ARG A 23 11.35 -0.35 -10.21
C ARG A 23 10.50 0.81 -10.73
N VAL A 24 9.63 0.52 -11.69
CA VAL A 24 8.72 1.51 -12.27
C VAL A 24 7.70 1.97 -11.24
N LEU A 25 7.03 1.02 -10.59
CA LEU A 25 5.86 1.33 -9.79
C LEU A 25 6.19 1.82 -8.38
N PHE A 26 7.35 1.48 -7.80
CA PHE A 26 7.79 2.09 -6.54
C PHE A 26 8.33 3.49 -6.75
N PHE A 27 9.00 3.75 -7.88
CA PHE A 27 9.38 5.10 -8.26
C PHE A 27 8.14 5.97 -8.47
N ALA A 28 7.16 5.48 -9.24
CA ALA A 28 5.86 6.14 -9.42
C ALA A 28 5.13 6.35 -8.08
N ALA A 29 5.08 5.34 -7.21
CA ALA A 29 4.43 5.46 -5.90
C ALA A 29 5.10 6.50 -5.00
N GLY A 30 6.43 6.53 -4.90
CA GLY A 30 7.10 7.51 -4.03
C GLY A 30 7.00 8.95 -4.56
N LEU A 31 7.11 9.15 -5.88
CA LEU A 31 6.86 10.45 -6.51
C LEU A 31 5.40 10.88 -6.34
N GLY A 32 4.47 10.00 -6.70
CA GLY A 32 3.03 10.23 -6.57
C GLY A 32 2.63 10.54 -5.14
N SER A 33 3.12 9.77 -4.16
CA SER A 33 2.86 10.02 -2.73
C SER A 33 3.28 11.43 -2.31
N SER A 34 4.45 11.90 -2.78
CA SER A 34 4.94 13.24 -2.44
C SER A 34 4.15 14.34 -3.16
N LEU A 35 3.96 14.21 -4.47
CA LEU A 35 3.30 15.21 -5.31
C LEU A 35 1.80 15.34 -5.00
N LEU A 36 1.08 14.22 -4.89
CA LEU A 36 -0.35 14.22 -4.58
C LEU A 36 -0.61 14.78 -3.18
N MET A 37 0.31 14.59 -2.23
CA MET A 37 0.21 15.20 -0.90
C MET A 37 0.48 16.70 -0.90
N LEU A 38 1.35 17.20 -1.78
CA LEU A 38 1.51 18.63 -2.01
C LEU A 38 0.25 19.24 -2.64
N VAL A 39 -0.33 18.57 -3.64
CA VAL A 39 -1.62 18.99 -4.22
C VAL A 39 -2.72 18.98 -3.16
N TRP A 40 -2.77 17.93 -2.33
CA TRP A 40 -3.71 17.85 -1.21
C TRP A 40 -3.54 18.98 -0.20
N LEU A 41 -2.30 19.40 0.10
CA LEU A 41 -2.03 20.56 0.96
C LEU A 41 -2.63 21.84 0.37
N LEU A 42 -2.53 22.06 -0.95
CA LEU A 42 -3.12 23.22 -1.63
C LEU A 42 -4.65 23.21 -1.55
N PHE A 43 -5.28 22.05 -1.74
CA PHE A 43 -6.73 21.90 -1.62
C PHE A 43 -7.20 22.04 -0.17
N PHE A 44 -6.51 21.42 0.79
CA PHE A 44 -6.84 21.46 2.21
C PHE A 44 -6.71 22.87 2.80
N SER A 45 -5.66 23.60 2.43
CA SER A 45 -5.45 24.99 2.84
C SER A 45 -6.31 26.01 2.08
N LYS A 46 -7.13 25.55 1.13
CA LYS A 46 -7.97 26.38 0.25
C LYS A 46 -7.17 27.44 -0.54
N GLN A 47 -5.90 27.17 -0.82
CA GLN A 47 -5.09 28.01 -1.71
C GLN A 47 -5.54 27.87 -3.17
N ILE A 48 -6.05 26.69 -3.52
CA ILE A 48 -6.71 26.43 -4.80
C ILE A 48 -8.12 25.91 -4.50
N ASN A 49 -9.12 26.57 -5.06
CA ASN A 49 -10.51 26.11 -5.00
C ASN A 49 -10.80 25.27 -6.24
N VAL A 50 -11.36 24.08 -6.02
CA VAL A 50 -11.79 23.15 -7.06
C VAL A 50 -13.24 22.76 -6.81
N GLU A 51 -13.97 22.44 -7.87
CA GLU A 51 -15.42 22.16 -7.80
C GLU A 51 -15.73 20.73 -7.32
N PHE A 52 -14.78 19.81 -7.48
CA PHE A 52 -14.94 18.42 -7.06
C PHE A 52 -14.73 18.19 -5.56
N ASN A 53 -15.27 17.08 -5.05
CA ASN A 53 -15.08 16.69 -3.65
C ASN A 53 -13.63 16.27 -3.38
N THR A 54 -12.87 17.19 -2.78
CA THR A 54 -11.44 17.02 -2.51
C THR A 54 -11.13 15.88 -1.53
N HIS A 55 -12.06 15.53 -0.62
CA HIS A 55 -11.86 14.43 0.33
C HIS A 55 -11.91 13.07 -0.38
N TYR A 56 -12.89 12.88 -1.27
CA TYR A 56 -12.98 11.67 -2.08
C TYR A 56 -11.84 11.59 -3.10
N TRP A 57 -11.44 12.72 -3.68
CA TRP A 57 -10.22 12.79 -4.50
C TRP A 57 -8.99 12.32 -3.72
N HIS A 58 -8.74 12.87 -2.52
CA HIS A 58 -7.58 12.49 -1.70
C HIS A 58 -7.60 11.00 -1.36
N ALA A 59 -8.73 10.47 -0.91
CA ALA A 59 -8.87 9.06 -0.59
C ALA A 59 -8.65 8.17 -1.82
N HIS A 60 -9.23 8.53 -2.97
CA HIS A 60 -9.04 7.80 -4.23
C HIS A 60 -7.57 7.78 -4.64
N GLU A 61 -6.91 8.92 -4.65
CA GLU A 61 -5.51 9.05 -5.08
C GLU A 61 -4.54 8.35 -4.11
N MET A 62 -4.85 8.28 -2.80
CA MET A 62 -4.06 7.51 -1.85
C MET A 62 -4.26 5.98 -2.00
N ILE A 63 -5.47 5.54 -2.34
CA ILE A 63 -5.80 4.12 -2.50
C ILE A 63 -5.41 3.62 -3.89
N PHE A 64 -6.01 4.15 -4.95
CA PHE A 64 -5.85 3.70 -6.34
C PHE A 64 -4.64 4.31 -7.03
N GLY A 65 -4.21 5.50 -6.63
CA GLY A 65 -2.97 6.11 -7.12
C GLY A 65 -1.75 5.51 -6.42
N TYR A 66 -1.52 5.91 -5.18
CA TYR A 66 -0.34 5.53 -4.41
C TYR A 66 -0.32 4.04 -4.04
N THR A 67 -1.32 3.56 -3.29
CA THR A 67 -1.25 2.23 -2.69
C THR A 67 -1.29 1.12 -3.75
N MET A 68 -2.10 1.27 -4.80
CA MET A 68 -2.14 0.29 -5.89
C MET A 68 -0.85 0.25 -6.72
N ALA A 69 -0.14 1.38 -6.91
CA ALA A 69 1.19 1.36 -7.52
C ALA A 69 2.17 0.51 -6.67
N VAL A 70 2.15 0.66 -5.35
CA VAL A 70 2.96 -0.19 -4.46
C VAL A 70 2.53 -1.66 -4.56
N ILE A 71 1.24 -1.95 -4.43
CA ILE A 71 0.72 -3.32 -4.46
C ILE A 71 1.10 -4.01 -5.77
N ILE A 72 0.88 -3.37 -6.91
CA ILE A 72 1.15 -3.96 -8.23
C ILE A 72 2.66 -4.09 -8.46
N GLY A 73 3.47 -3.09 -8.07
CA GLY A 73 4.93 -3.18 -8.14
C GLY A 73 5.49 -4.36 -7.33
N PHE A 74 4.96 -4.54 -6.12
CA PHE A 74 5.29 -5.67 -5.27
C PHE A 74 4.83 -6.99 -5.89
N LEU A 75 3.57 -7.09 -6.33
CA LEU A 75 2.97 -8.34 -6.81
C LEU A 75 3.57 -8.81 -8.14
N LEU A 76 3.85 -7.91 -9.08
CA LEU A 76 4.57 -8.27 -10.31
C LEU A 76 5.94 -8.88 -9.98
N THR A 77 6.63 -8.37 -8.98
CA THR A 77 7.94 -8.90 -8.55
C THR A 77 7.81 -10.20 -7.76
N ALA A 78 6.85 -10.28 -6.84
CA ALA A 78 6.65 -11.44 -5.98
C ALA A 78 6.10 -12.66 -6.74
N THR A 79 5.24 -12.43 -7.73
CA THR A 79 4.64 -13.48 -8.56
C THR A 79 5.70 -14.27 -9.31
N GLN A 80 6.76 -13.61 -9.78
CA GLN A 80 7.91 -14.28 -10.39
C GLN A 80 8.58 -15.25 -9.41
N ASN A 81 8.74 -14.84 -8.16
CA ASN A 81 9.37 -15.68 -7.14
C ASN A 81 8.51 -16.90 -6.78
N TRP A 82 7.18 -16.72 -6.71
CA TRP A 82 6.23 -17.77 -6.35
C TRP A 82 5.97 -18.78 -7.48
N THR A 83 5.93 -18.31 -8.73
CA THR A 83 5.58 -19.14 -9.89
C THR A 83 6.80 -19.64 -10.65
N LYS A 84 7.98 -19.03 -10.43
CA LYS A 84 9.20 -19.22 -11.23
C LYS A 84 9.04 -18.89 -12.72
N LEU A 85 7.89 -18.36 -13.12
CA LEU A 85 7.62 -17.87 -14.46
C LEU A 85 8.05 -16.41 -14.57
N LYS A 86 8.51 -16.02 -15.75
CA LYS A 86 8.84 -14.62 -16.04
C LYS A 86 7.59 -13.76 -15.88
N THR A 87 7.76 -12.59 -15.27
CA THR A 87 6.72 -11.58 -15.15
C THR A 87 6.98 -10.41 -16.11
N THR A 88 6.00 -9.53 -16.23
CA THR A 88 5.99 -8.41 -17.16
C THR A 88 7.20 -7.49 -16.96
N ASN A 89 7.90 -7.20 -18.06
CA ASN A 89 9.04 -6.28 -18.16
C ASN A 89 9.01 -5.60 -19.54
N GLY A 90 9.85 -4.59 -19.77
CA GLY A 90 9.95 -3.88 -21.04
C GLY A 90 8.73 -2.99 -21.34
N TYR A 91 8.30 -2.94 -22.60
CA TYR A 91 7.23 -2.06 -23.07
C TYR A 91 5.87 -2.28 -22.39
N PRO A 92 5.38 -3.51 -22.14
CA PRO A 92 4.12 -3.71 -21.42
C PRO A 92 4.17 -3.22 -19.97
N LEU A 93 5.36 -3.17 -19.34
CA LEU A 93 5.51 -2.54 -18.02
C LEU A 93 5.52 -1.01 -18.13
N LEU A 94 6.15 -0.47 -19.17
CA LEU A 94 6.13 0.97 -19.44
C LEU A 94 4.69 1.46 -19.71
N SER A 95 3.88 0.72 -20.46
CA SER A 95 2.49 1.10 -20.74
C SER A 95 1.64 1.17 -19.46
N LEU A 96 1.84 0.26 -18.50
CA LEU A 96 1.21 0.36 -17.18
C LEU A 96 1.63 1.63 -16.44
N GLY A 97 2.93 1.96 -16.44
CA GLY A 97 3.44 3.17 -15.79
C GLY A 97 2.88 4.45 -16.43
N ILE A 98 2.76 4.48 -17.76
CA ILE A 98 2.18 5.62 -18.49
C ILE A 98 0.67 5.73 -18.21
N ALA A 99 -0.08 4.64 -18.26
CA ALA A 99 -1.51 4.66 -17.95
C ALA A 99 -1.78 5.15 -16.53
N TRP A 100 -0.98 4.67 -15.57
CA TRP A 100 -1.02 5.18 -14.19
C TRP A 100 -0.75 6.68 -14.14
N LEU A 101 0.30 7.17 -14.82
CA LEU A 101 0.65 8.60 -14.81
C LEU A 101 -0.46 9.45 -15.43
N ILE A 102 -1.05 9.02 -16.55
CA ILE A 102 -2.17 9.71 -17.21
C ILE A 102 -3.33 9.87 -16.23
N ALA A 103 -3.72 8.81 -15.52
CA ALA A 103 -4.81 8.90 -14.53
C ALA A 103 -4.53 9.93 -13.43
N ARG A 104 -3.28 9.99 -12.92
CA ARG A 104 -2.90 10.96 -11.88
C ARG A 104 -2.82 12.40 -12.37
N VAL A 105 -2.50 12.61 -13.65
CA VAL A 105 -2.52 13.95 -14.26
C VAL A 105 -3.96 14.39 -14.51
N LEU A 106 -4.81 13.51 -15.02
CA LEU A 106 -6.23 13.81 -15.25
C LEU A 106 -6.98 14.06 -13.93
N SER A 107 -6.58 13.42 -12.83
CA SER A 107 -7.24 13.58 -11.52
C SER A 107 -7.19 14.99 -10.96
N VAL A 108 -6.28 15.85 -11.44
CA VAL A 108 -6.18 17.26 -11.01
C VAL A 108 -6.72 18.25 -12.03
N MET A 109 -7.22 17.78 -13.19
CA MET A 109 -7.71 18.63 -14.28
C MET A 109 -9.20 19.01 -14.17
N GLY A 110 -9.94 18.44 -13.21
CA GLY A 110 -11.35 18.74 -12.97
C GLY A 110 -12.32 17.70 -13.52
N ASP A 111 -13.63 17.96 -13.34
CA ASP A 111 -14.69 16.96 -13.54
C ASP A 111 -14.88 16.53 -15.00
N ASP A 112 -14.59 17.41 -15.97
CA ASP A 112 -14.66 17.11 -17.41
C ASP A 112 -13.78 15.93 -17.83
N TYR A 113 -12.74 15.63 -17.04
CA TYR A 113 -11.75 14.60 -17.35
C TYR A 113 -12.01 13.26 -16.64
N VAL A 114 -13.03 13.17 -15.77
CA VAL A 114 -13.30 11.99 -14.93
C VAL A 114 -13.50 10.72 -15.77
N PHE A 115 -14.16 10.82 -16.92
CA PHE A 115 -14.34 9.68 -17.81
C PHE A 115 -13.03 9.17 -18.42
N TYR A 116 -12.12 10.07 -18.82
CA TYR A 116 -10.80 9.70 -19.34
C TYR A 116 -9.90 9.14 -18.23
N GLN A 117 -10.02 9.69 -17.02
CA GLN A 117 -9.34 9.19 -15.83
C GLN A 117 -9.75 7.75 -15.50
N LEU A 118 -11.06 7.46 -15.56
CA LEU A 118 -11.62 6.11 -15.43
C LEU A 118 -10.97 5.13 -16.41
N ILE A 119 -10.89 5.49 -17.69
CA ILE A 119 -10.30 4.63 -18.72
C ILE A 119 -8.83 4.32 -18.40
N ALA A 120 -8.06 5.34 -18.01
CA ALA A 120 -6.64 5.19 -17.68
C ALA A 120 -6.41 4.32 -16.43
N ASP A 121 -7.19 4.54 -15.36
CA ASP A 121 -7.11 3.72 -14.14
C ASP A 121 -7.58 2.27 -14.38
N LEU A 122 -8.65 2.07 -15.16
CA LEU A 122 -9.09 0.71 -15.52
C LEU A 122 -8.07 -0.02 -16.38
N TYR A 123 -7.43 0.67 -17.32
CA TYR A 123 -6.32 0.08 -18.07
C TYR A 123 -5.23 -0.38 -17.10
N PHE A 124 -4.80 0.47 -16.18
CA PHE A 124 -3.79 0.11 -15.19
C PHE A 124 -4.20 -1.11 -14.34
N LEU A 125 -5.42 -1.11 -13.79
CA LEU A 125 -5.90 -2.18 -12.90
C LEU A 125 -6.16 -3.51 -13.64
N VAL A 126 -6.84 -3.48 -14.78
CA VAL A 126 -7.21 -4.69 -15.54
C VAL A 126 -5.96 -5.37 -16.11
N PHE A 127 -5.04 -4.63 -16.72
CA PHE A 127 -3.83 -5.25 -17.26
C PHE A 127 -2.90 -5.75 -16.14
N SER A 128 -2.85 -5.06 -14.99
CA SER A 128 -2.13 -5.56 -13.82
C SER A 128 -2.73 -6.86 -13.29
N LEU A 129 -4.06 -6.94 -13.17
CA LEU A 129 -4.78 -8.16 -12.82
C LEU A 129 -4.43 -9.30 -13.78
N LEU A 130 -4.48 -9.07 -15.10
CA LEU A 130 -4.14 -10.08 -16.10
C LEU A 130 -2.68 -10.54 -15.99
N PHE A 131 -1.73 -9.62 -15.86
CA PHE A 131 -0.30 -9.93 -15.78
C PHE A 131 0.10 -10.69 -14.52
N ILE A 132 -0.59 -10.45 -13.40
CA ILE A 132 -0.36 -11.16 -12.14
C ILE A 132 -1.08 -12.52 -12.13
N THR A 133 -2.32 -12.57 -12.64
CA THR A 133 -3.14 -13.78 -12.63
C THR A 133 -2.63 -14.84 -13.58
N THR A 134 -2.17 -14.44 -14.78
CA THR A 134 -1.74 -15.38 -15.82
C THR A 134 -0.64 -16.34 -15.35
N PRO A 135 0.49 -15.89 -14.74
CA PRO A 135 1.50 -16.79 -14.21
C PRO A 135 0.99 -17.66 -13.05
N ILE A 136 0.14 -17.12 -12.18
CA ILE A 136 -0.41 -17.86 -11.03
C ILE A 136 -1.22 -19.07 -11.50
N ILE A 137 -2.10 -18.88 -12.48
CA ILE A 137 -2.91 -19.97 -13.06
C ILE A 137 -2.02 -20.94 -13.83
N LYS A 138 -1.12 -20.45 -14.68
CA LYS A 138 -0.21 -21.30 -15.48
C LYS A 138 0.68 -22.19 -14.60
N ALA A 139 1.18 -21.66 -13.49
CA ALA A 139 1.97 -22.41 -12.52
C ALA A 139 1.11 -23.21 -11.52
N LYS A 140 -0.22 -23.16 -11.62
CA LYS A 140 -1.17 -23.79 -10.68
C LYS A 140 -0.89 -23.41 -9.22
N ASN A 141 -0.48 -22.16 -8.98
CA ASN A 141 -0.11 -21.67 -7.65
C ASN A 141 -1.35 -21.20 -6.87
N TRP A 142 -2.23 -22.15 -6.53
CA TRP A 142 -3.53 -21.88 -5.90
C TRP A 142 -3.44 -21.17 -4.55
N GLN A 143 -2.32 -21.33 -3.84
CA GLN A 143 -2.09 -20.69 -2.55
C GLN A 143 -2.08 -19.15 -2.65
N ASN A 144 -1.73 -18.61 -3.82
CA ASN A 144 -1.73 -17.16 -4.07
C ASN A 144 -2.98 -16.66 -4.81
N LEU A 145 -3.95 -17.53 -5.12
CA LEU A 145 -5.22 -17.14 -5.74
C LEU A 145 -6.04 -16.11 -4.92
N PRO A 146 -6.01 -16.10 -3.57
CA PRO A 146 -6.66 -15.05 -2.78
C PRO A 146 -6.18 -13.61 -3.07
N ILE A 147 -5.02 -13.44 -3.71
CA ILE A 147 -4.53 -12.14 -4.18
C ILE A 147 -5.29 -11.70 -5.44
N VAL A 148 -5.53 -12.63 -6.36
CA VAL A 148 -6.29 -12.36 -7.59
C VAL A 148 -7.70 -11.87 -7.28
N PHE A 149 -8.37 -12.50 -6.31
CA PHE A 149 -9.70 -12.04 -5.87
C PHE A 149 -9.67 -10.61 -5.32
N LYS A 150 -8.64 -10.23 -4.55
CA LYS A 150 -8.50 -8.85 -4.06
C LYS A 150 -8.23 -7.85 -5.18
N LEU A 151 -7.41 -8.22 -6.17
CA LEU A 151 -7.20 -7.40 -7.37
C LEU A 151 -8.49 -7.20 -8.15
N LEU A 152 -9.32 -8.24 -8.28
CA LEU A 152 -10.65 -8.11 -8.88
C LEU A 152 -11.55 -7.17 -8.05
N THR A 153 -11.54 -7.30 -6.73
CA THR A 153 -12.28 -6.39 -5.83
C THR A 153 -11.83 -4.94 -6.00
N PHE A 154 -10.52 -4.67 -6.14
CA PHE A 154 -10.04 -3.32 -6.43
C PHE A 154 -10.57 -2.79 -7.76
N THR A 155 -10.56 -3.59 -8.82
CA THR A 155 -11.12 -3.18 -10.11
C THR A 155 -12.60 -2.82 -10.00
N ILE A 156 -13.40 -3.67 -9.33
CA ILE A 156 -14.84 -3.42 -9.12
C ILE A 156 -15.06 -2.17 -8.27
N ALA A 157 -14.30 -2.02 -7.18
CA ALA A 157 -14.39 -0.87 -6.30
C ALA A 157 -14.03 0.44 -7.03
N ASN A 158 -13.04 0.41 -7.92
CA ASN A 158 -12.68 1.56 -8.75
C ASN A 158 -13.81 1.92 -9.72
N ILE A 159 -14.43 0.94 -10.39
CA ILE A 159 -15.60 1.17 -11.25
C ILE A 159 -16.73 1.83 -10.45
N LEU A 160 -17.05 1.30 -9.25
CA LEU A 160 -18.07 1.87 -8.38
C LEU A 160 -17.77 3.33 -7.99
N PHE A 161 -16.49 3.63 -7.70
CA PHE A 161 -16.08 5.00 -7.40
C PHE A 161 -16.40 5.95 -8.56
N TYR A 162 -15.98 5.61 -9.77
CA TYR A 162 -16.20 6.44 -10.95
C TYR A 162 -17.67 6.52 -11.36
N LEU A 163 -18.44 5.45 -11.21
CA LEU A 163 -19.89 5.51 -11.41
C LEU A 163 -20.56 6.48 -10.44
N GLY A 164 -20.04 6.60 -9.21
CA GLY A 164 -20.50 7.65 -8.29
C GLY A 164 -20.01 9.04 -8.67
N ALA A 165 -18.75 9.18 -9.09
CA ALA A 165 -18.20 10.47 -9.53
C ALA A 165 -18.94 11.03 -10.76
N LEU A 166 -19.40 10.16 -11.66
CA LEU A 166 -20.20 10.52 -12.84
C LEU A 166 -21.71 10.67 -12.54
N GLY A 167 -22.12 10.50 -11.28
CA GLY A 167 -23.53 10.65 -10.86
C GLY A 167 -24.45 9.48 -11.22
N TYR A 168 -23.93 8.36 -11.73
CA TYR A 168 -24.73 7.17 -12.05
C TYR A 168 -25.13 6.35 -10.81
N ILE A 169 -24.36 6.44 -9.71
CA ILE A 169 -24.65 5.75 -8.44
C ILE A 169 -24.40 6.72 -7.28
N GLU A 170 -25.45 7.17 -6.60
CA GLU A 170 -25.36 8.18 -5.52
C GLU A 170 -24.28 7.88 -4.46
N ASN A 171 -24.21 6.63 -3.97
CA ASN A 171 -23.21 6.20 -2.98
C ASN A 171 -21.96 5.55 -3.58
N GLY A 172 -21.73 5.67 -4.90
CA GLY A 172 -20.67 4.97 -5.62
C GLY A 172 -19.27 5.33 -5.13
N GLN A 173 -18.99 6.62 -4.89
CA GLN A 173 -17.69 7.09 -4.39
C GLN A 173 -17.37 6.52 -3.01
N TYR A 174 -18.34 6.55 -2.09
CA TYR A 174 -18.22 5.97 -0.76
C TYR A 174 -17.96 4.46 -0.83
N LEU A 175 -18.80 3.71 -1.56
CA LEU A 175 -18.66 2.26 -1.68
C LEU A 175 -17.30 1.89 -2.30
N GLY A 176 -16.92 2.55 -3.40
CA GLY A 176 -15.65 2.30 -4.07
C GLY A 176 -14.44 2.52 -3.17
N ILE A 177 -14.40 3.64 -2.44
CA ILE A 177 -13.29 3.94 -1.53
C ILE A 177 -13.22 2.94 -0.38
N TYR A 178 -14.31 2.69 0.33
CA TYR A 178 -14.24 1.86 1.54
C TYR A 178 -14.08 0.37 1.25
N ILE A 179 -14.68 -0.14 0.16
CA ILE A 179 -14.44 -1.52 -0.30
C ILE A 179 -12.95 -1.69 -0.64
N ALA A 180 -12.37 -0.76 -1.40
CA ALA A 180 -10.95 -0.81 -1.72
C ALA A 180 -10.08 -0.66 -0.47
N PHE A 181 -10.37 0.31 0.40
CA PHE A 181 -9.61 0.58 1.61
C PHE A 181 -9.50 -0.65 2.52
N TYR A 182 -10.61 -1.29 2.86
CA TYR A 182 -10.57 -2.50 3.68
C TYR A 182 -10.02 -3.71 2.93
N THR A 183 -10.07 -3.74 1.60
CA THR A 183 -9.35 -4.73 0.78
C THR A 183 -7.83 -4.53 0.86
N VAL A 184 -7.33 -3.30 0.93
CA VAL A 184 -5.91 -3.00 1.20
C VAL A 184 -5.52 -3.54 2.58
N VAL A 185 -6.30 -3.22 3.62
CA VAL A 185 -6.06 -3.72 4.99
C VAL A 185 -6.05 -5.25 5.00
N ALA A 186 -7.00 -5.89 4.32
CA ALA A 186 -7.07 -7.35 4.19
C ALA A 186 -5.86 -7.94 3.46
N LEU A 187 -5.38 -7.30 2.39
CA LEU A 187 -4.18 -7.72 1.70
C LEU A 187 -2.95 -7.61 2.61
N ILE A 188 -2.79 -6.49 3.31
CA ILE A 188 -1.68 -6.28 4.23
C ILE A 188 -1.69 -7.33 5.34
N LEU A 189 -2.81 -7.50 6.05
CA LEU A 189 -2.93 -8.49 7.13
C LEU A 189 -2.65 -9.93 6.64
N MET A 190 -3.08 -10.25 5.42
CA MET A 190 -2.77 -11.53 4.76
C MET A 190 -1.28 -11.70 4.43
N MET A 191 -0.60 -10.62 4.04
CA MET A 191 0.81 -10.65 3.66
C MET A 191 1.72 -10.67 4.90
N ILE A 192 1.44 -9.83 5.91
CA ILE A 192 2.33 -9.69 7.07
C ILE A 192 2.42 -10.95 7.92
N ARG A 193 1.37 -11.78 7.98
CA ARG A 193 1.38 -13.04 8.77
C ARG A 193 2.51 -13.99 8.39
N ARG A 194 2.96 -13.94 7.12
CA ARG A 194 4.11 -14.70 6.64
C ARG A 194 5.38 -13.86 6.59
N LEU A 195 5.26 -12.56 6.26
CA LEU A 195 6.43 -11.71 6.02
C LEU A 195 7.10 -11.24 7.32
N ILE A 196 6.34 -10.75 8.31
CA ILE A 196 6.91 -10.22 9.55
C ILE A 196 7.67 -11.32 10.30
N PRO A 197 7.07 -12.50 10.59
CA PRO A 197 7.80 -13.58 11.27
C PRO A 197 9.06 -14.00 10.52
N PHE A 198 8.93 -14.27 9.21
CA PHE A 198 10.06 -14.66 8.36
C PHE A 198 11.18 -13.62 8.36
N PHE A 199 10.86 -12.33 8.35
CA PHE A 199 11.88 -11.28 8.38
C PHE A 199 12.55 -11.13 9.74
N ILE A 200 11.82 -11.35 10.84
CA ILE A 200 12.39 -11.33 12.18
C ILE A 200 13.30 -12.55 12.37
N GLU A 201 12.82 -13.75 12.04
CA GLU A 201 13.58 -15.01 12.13
C GLU A 201 14.88 -14.95 11.31
N ASN A 202 14.83 -14.50 10.05
CA ASN A 202 16.02 -14.40 9.20
C ASN A 202 17.02 -13.32 9.61
N ALA A 203 16.54 -12.31 10.33
CA ALA A 203 17.40 -11.22 10.75
C ALA A 203 18.01 -11.48 12.13
N ALA A 204 17.36 -12.28 12.98
CA ALA A 204 17.75 -12.51 14.36
C ALA A 204 19.18 -13.08 14.47
N SER A 205 19.92 -12.65 15.49
CA SER A 205 21.28 -13.13 15.76
C SER A 205 21.28 -14.57 16.32
N ARG A 206 20.13 -15.02 16.79
CA ARG A 206 19.87 -16.33 17.39
C ARG A 206 18.85 -17.09 16.56
N ASP A 207 18.95 -18.41 16.56
CA ASP A 207 17.93 -19.27 15.94
C ASP A 207 16.64 -19.19 16.75
N ILE A 208 15.63 -18.54 16.18
CA ILE A 208 14.31 -18.36 16.78
C ILE A 208 13.25 -18.81 15.80
N LYS A 209 12.15 -19.31 16.36
CA LYS A 209 10.96 -19.68 15.60
C LYS A 209 9.75 -19.04 16.23
N LEU A 210 9.16 -18.09 15.53
CA LEU A 210 8.02 -17.32 16.01
C LEU A 210 6.73 -18.12 15.85
N LYS A 211 5.82 -17.95 16.80
CA LYS A 211 4.55 -18.68 16.84
C LYS A 211 3.56 -18.08 15.84
N ASN A 212 3.07 -18.91 14.92
CA ASN A 212 1.92 -18.60 14.08
C ASN A 212 0.74 -19.53 14.40
N SER A 213 -0.39 -18.94 14.82
CA SER A 213 -1.59 -19.69 15.20
C SER A 213 -2.60 -19.72 14.05
N LYS A 214 -2.92 -20.92 13.56
CA LYS A 214 -3.96 -21.12 12.54
C LYS A 214 -5.32 -20.56 12.97
N PHE A 215 -5.64 -20.66 14.26
CA PHE A 215 -6.87 -20.10 14.82
C PHE A 215 -6.89 -18.58 14.67
N LEU A 216 -5.85 -17.88 15.11
CA LEU A 216 -5.77 -16.42 14.97
C LEU A 216 -5.80 -15.99 13.49
N ASP A 217 -5.19 -16.77 12.60
CA ASP A 217 -5.19 -16.51 11.16
C ASP A 217 -6.59 -16.57 10.56
N LEU A 218 -7.34 -17.63 10.86
CA LEU A 218 -8.70 -17.79 10.34
C LEU A 218 -9.66 -16.78 10.96
N SER A 219 -9.60 -16.62 12.30
CA SER A 219 -10.45 -15.67 13.02
C SER A 219 -10.23 -14.23 12.56
N SER A 220 -8.97 -13.81 12.39
CA SER A 220 -8.64 -12.47 11.86
C SER A 220 -9.23 -12.23 10.47
N MET A 221 -9.15 -13.21 9.57
CA MET A 221 -9.68 -13.07 8.21
C MET A 221 -11.21 -12.96 8.20
N VAL A 222 -11.90 -13.83 8.95
CA VAL A 222 -13.37 -13.83 9.03
C VAL A 222 -13.87 -12.56 9.70
N LEU A 223 -13.30 -12.19 10.85
CA LEU A 223 -13.70 -10.98 11.57
C LEU A 223 -13.46 -9.71 10.76
N LEU A 224 -12.39 -9.65 9.96
CA LEU A 224 -12.15 -8.50 9.09
C LEU A 224 -13.23 -8.35 8.00
N ILE A 225 -13.70 -9.46 7.44
CA ILE A 225 -14.79 -9.44 6.45
C ILE A 225 -16.09 -8.96 7.12
N VAL A 226 -16.40 -9.49 8.30
CA VAL A 226 -17.57 -9.07 9.10
C VAL A 226 -17.47 -7.58 9.43
N PHE A 227 -16.33 -7.14 9.94
CA PHE A 227 -16.03 -5.74 10.24
C PHE A 227 -16.23 -4.84 9.02
N ALA A 228 -15.65 -5.20 7.88
CA ALA A 228 -15.73 -4.40 6.66
C ALA A 228 -17.16 -4.32 6.12
N ILE A 229 -17.88 -5.45 6.07
CA ILE A 229 -19.28 -5.48 5.60
C ILE A 229 -20.16 -4.63 6.51
N ASP A 230 -20.08 -4.82 7.83
CA ASP A 230 -20.89 -4.06 8.76
C ASP A 230 -20.55 -2.57 8.68
N THR A 231 -19.27 -2.20 8.70
CA THR A 231 -18.83 -0.79 8.62
C THR A 231 -19.32 -0.11 7.34
N ILE A 232 -19.30 -0.80 6.21
CA ILE A 232 -19.67 -0.21 4.91
C ILE A 232 -21.19 -0.06 4.80
N PHE A 233 -21.95 -1.12 5.10
CA PHE A 233 -23.35 -1.22 4.69
C PHE A 233 -24.36 -0.99 5.82
N PHE A 234 -24.06 -1.42 7.04
CA PHE A 234 -25.07 -1.52 8.10
C PHE A 234 -24.79 -0.60 9.30
N LYS A 235 -23.51 -0.35 9.60
CA LYS A 235 -23.01 0.51 10.68
C LYS A 235 -23.65 0.19 12.03
N THR A 236 -23.71 -1.10 12.37
CA THR A 236 -24.34 -1.59 13.61
C THR A 236 -23.30 -1.80 14.71
N ALA A 237 -23.74 -2.25 15.89
CA ALA A 237 -22.86 -2.67 16.99
C ALA A 237 -21.84 -3.77 16.59
N ILE A 238 -22.10 -4.50 15.49
CA ILE A 238 -21.19 -5.53 14.97
C ILE A 238 -19.84 -4.92 14.59
N THR A 239 -19.80 -3.68 14.09
CA THR A 239 -18.56 -2.95 13.79
C THR A 239 -17.68 -2.85 15.03
N GLN A 240 -18.23 -2.42 16.16
CA GLN A 240 -17.49 -2.24 17.42
C GLN A 240 -17.06 -3.59 18.01
N ILE A 241 -17.95 -4.58 18.01
CA ILE A 241 -17.66 -5.94 18.52
C ILE A 241 -16.53 -6.58 17.70
N SER A 242 -16.64 -6.56 16.37
CA SER A 242 -15.61 -7.12 15.50
C SER A 242 -14.29 -6.35 15.58
N ALA A 243 -14.31 -5.03 15.72
CA ALA A 243 -13.12 -4.21 15.96
C ALA A 243 -12.41 -4.58 17.27
N LEU A 244 -13.16 -4.76 18.37
CA LEU A 244 -12.60 -5.20 19.65
C LEU A 244 -11.92 -6.57 19.53
N LEU A 245 -12.59 -7.53 18.89
CA LEU A 245 -12.03 -8.87 18.70
C LEU A 245 -10.79 -8.84 17.80
N LEU A 246 -10.79 -8.03 16.74
CA LEU A 246 -9.62 -7.82 15.87
C LEU A 246 -8.46 -7.20 16.65
N PHE A 247 -8.72 -6.19 17.48
CA PHE A 247 -7.72 -5.58 18.35
C PHE A 247 -7.07 -6.62 19.29
N ILE A 248 -7.88 -7.46 19.94
CA ILE A 248 -7.38 -8.51 20.84
C ILE A 248 -6.51 -9.53 20.07
N ILE A 249 -7.02 -10.04 18.95
CA ILE A 249 -6.31 -11.05 18.13
C ILE A 249 -4.98 -10.53 17.63
N HIS A 250 -4.96 -9.29 17.13
CA HIS A 250 -3.75 -8.67 16.61
C HIS A 250 -2.77 -8.28 17.73
N SER A 251 -3.25 -7.89 18.91
CA SER A 251 -2.42 -7.69 20.10
C SER A 251 -1.72 -8.96 20.56
N ILE A 252 -2.45 -10.08 20.64
CA ILE A 252 -1.88 -11.41 20.99
C ILE A 252 -0.82 -11.80 19.95
N ARG A 253 -1.12 -11.61 18.67
CA ARG A 253 -0.19 -11.92 17.57
C ARG A 253 1.07 -11.05 17.61
N MET A 254 0.94 -9.75 17.90
CA MET A 254 2.09 -8.88 18.09
C MET A 254 3.01 -9.38 19.22
N CYS A 255 2.44 -9.87 20.33
CA CYS A 255 3.20 -10.48 21.41
C CYS A 255 3.93 -11.76 20.95
N TYR A 256 3.27 -12.61 20.15
CA TYR A 256 3.90 -13.83 19.60
C TYR A 256 5.06 -13.56 18.65
N TRP A 257 5.09 -12.39 18.02
CA TRP A 257 6.13 -12.00 17.06
C TRP A 257 7.15 -11.02 17.65
N TYR A 258 7.01 -10.64 18.91
CA TYR A 258 7.92 -9.68 19.52
C TYR A 258 9.31 -10.29 19.72
N ASP A 259 10.33 -9.57 19.28
CA ASP A 259 11.73 -9.82 19.60
C ASP A 259 12.43 -8.47 19.81
N SER A 260 13.31 -8.38 20.80
CA SER A 260 13.98 -7.11 21.13
C SER A 260 14.90 -6.60 20.03
N GLU A 261 15.42 -7.47 19.16
CA GLU A 261 16.31 -7.06 18.07
C GLU A 261 15.60 -6.28 16.96
N ILE A 262 14.26 -6.31 16.92
CA ILE A 262 13.45 -5.54 15.97
C ILE A 262 13.86 -4.07 15.96
N TRP A 263 14.08 -3.49 17.15
CA TRP A 263 14.36 -2.07 17.34
C TRP A 263 15.71 -1.62 16.76
N ASN A 264 16.67 -2.54 16.64
CA ASN A 264 17.98 -2.26 16.05
C ASN A 264 17.97 -2.28 14.52
N LYS A 265 16.86 -2.70 13.90
CA LYS A 265 16.78 -2.99 12.46
C LYS A 265 15.66 -2.18 11.81
N PRO A 266 15.97 -1.08 11.09
CA PRO A 266 14.97 -0.17 10.51
C PRO A 266 13.85 -0.86 9.73
N LEU A 267 14.22 -1.80 8.86
CA LEU A 267 13.28 -2.55 8.03
C LEU A 267 12.37 -3.51 8.80
N LEU A 268 12.64 -3.79 10.08
CA LEU A 268 11.78 -4.60 10.95
C LEU A 268 10.90 -3.72 11.81
N TRP A 269 11.48 -2.75 12.54
CA TRP A 269 10.67 -1.91 13.41
C TRP A 269 9.64 -1.11 12.62
N GLY A 270 9.96 -0.64 11.40
CA GLY A 270 8.98 0.04 10.55
C GLY A 270 7.74 -0.81 10.26
N LEU A 271 7.91 -2.12 9.98
CA LEU A 271 6.80 -3.06 9.79
C LEU A 271 6.05 -3.32 11.10
N TYR A 272 6.76 -3.48 12.21
CA TYR A 272 6.17 -3.80 13.52
C TYR A 272 5.37 -2.62 14.09
N VAL A 273 5.91 -1.41 13.99
CA VAL A 273 5.24 -0.15 14.40
C VAL A 273 4.02 0.11 13.52
N ALA A 274 4.14 -0.03 12.20
CA ALA A 274 2.98 0.09 11.31
C ALA A 274 1.89 -0.93 11.66
N TYR A 275 2.27 -2.17 11.96
CA TYR A 275 1.30 -3.18 12.38
C TYR A 275 0.60 -2.80 13.70
N GLY A 276 1.34 -2.20 14.65
CA GLY A 276 0.77 -1.60 15.86
C GLY A 276 -0.22 -0.47 15.57
N MET A 277 0.05 0.38 14.58
CA MET A 277 -0.87 1.45 14.15
C MET A 277 -2.17 0.90 13.53
N ILE A 278 -2.09 -0.20 12.76
CA ILE A 278 -3.28 -0.94 12.28
C ILE A 278 -4.09 -1.47 13.46
N ASN A 279 -3.40 -2.07 14.44
CA ASN A 279 -4.05 -2.60 15.64
C ASN A 279 -4.75 -1.49 16.44
N LEU A 280 -4.08 -0.35 16.63
CA LEU A 280 -4.64 0.84 17.26
C LEU A 280 -5.83 1.39 16.47
N ALA A 281 -5.85 1.30 15.14
CA ALA A 281 -6.99 1.75 14.36
C ALA A 281 -8.28 0.97 14.68
N PHE A 282 -8.21 -0.34 14.92
CA PHE A 282 -9.36 -1.12 15.41
C PHE A 282 -9.82 -0.65 16.80
N LEU A 283 -8.87 -0.37 17.70
CA LEU A 283 -9.21 0.18 19.01
C LEU A 283 -9.85 1.56 18.91
N LEU A 284 -9.35 2.44 18.04
CA LEU A 284 -9.91 3.77 17.81
C LEU A 284 -11.35 3.69 17.25
N THR A 285 -11.64 2.73 16.36
CA THR A 285 -13.01 2.49 15.88
C THR A 285 -13.96 2.09 17.01
N LEU A 286 -13.48 1.33 17.99
CA LEU A 286 -14.26 1.00 19.19
C LEU A 286 -14.46 2.23 20.09
N ILE A 287 -13.38 2.98 20.35
CA ILE A 287 -13.39 4.15 21.23
C ILE A 287 -14.33 5.25 20.72
N ASP A 288 -14.38 5.47 19.40
CA ASP A 288 -15.25 6.46 18.75
C ASP A 288 -16.74 6.28 19.07
N HIS A 289 -17.16 5.05 19.39
CA HIS A 289 -18.52 4.77 19.83
C HIS A 289 -18.85 5.37 21.22
N PHE A 290 -17.85 5.50 22.10
CA PHE A 290 -18.02 5.96 23.48
C PHE A 290 -17.66 7.42 23.68
N ILE A 291 -16.62 7.89 23.01
CA ILE A 291 -16.16 9.28 23.05
C ILE A 291 -15.92 9.72 21.62
N THR A 292 -16.89 10.45 21.05
CA THR A 292 -16.84 10.92 19.66
C THR A 292 -15.47 11.52 19.34
N LEU A 293 -14.70 10.82 18.50
CA LEU A 293 -13.37 11.23 18.12
C LEU A 293 -13.44 12.26 16.99
N PRO A 294 -12.36 13.04 16.80
CA PRO A 294 -12.26 13.89 15.63
C PRO A 294 -12.39 13.10 14.33
N VAL A 295 -12.90 13.77 13.30
CA VAL A 295 -13.30 13.15 12.03
C VAL A 295 -12.15 12.34 11.41
N ASN A 296 -12.47 11.11 11.03
CA ASN A 296 -11.62 10.16 10.31
C ASN A 296 -10.31 9.75 11.04
N VAL A 297 -10.22 9.90 12.37
CA VAL A 297 -9.03 9.52 13.15
C VAL A 297 -8.68 8.03 12.99
N ALA A 298 -9.65 7.12 13.14
CA ALA A 298 -9.42 5.68 12.97
C ALA A 298 -8.97 5.32 11.54
N ILE A 299 -9.61 5.92 10.52
CA ILE A 299 -9.25 5.73 9.11
C ILE A 299 -7.83 6.21 8.84
N HIS A 300 -7.42 7.35 9.39
CA HIS A 300 -6.05 7.85 9.19
C HIS A 300 -5.02 7.05 9.99
N SER A 301 -5.42 6.40 11.09
CA SER A 301 -4.57 5.42 11.77
C SER A 301 -4.24 4.24 10.84
N PHE A 302 -5.25 3.68 10.16
CA PHE A 302 -5.01 2.67 9.11
C PHE A 302 -4.19 3.24 7.94
N ALA A 303 -4.54 4.43 7.42
CA ALA A 303 -3.91 4.98 6.22
C ALA A 303 -2.42 5.30 6.43
N ILE A 304 -2.05 5.86 7.58
CA ILE A 304 -0.64 6.14 7.86
C ILE A 304 0.13 4.85 8.13
N ALA A 305 -0.51 3.88 8.78
CA ALA A 305 0.06 2.55 8.92
C ALA A 305 0.33 1.87 7.57
N ILE A 306 -0.61 2.00 6.62
CA ILE A 306 -0.42 1.55 5.23
C ILE A 306 0.82 2.23 4.66
N GLY A 307 0.94 3.56 4.76
CA GLY A 307 2.12 4.30 4.29
C GLY A 307 3.45 3.81 4.88
N LEU A 308 3.51 3.58 6.19
CA LEU A 308 4.73 3.11 6.85
C LEU A 308 5.07 1.66 6.47
N ILE A 309 4.06 0.79 6.37
CA ILE A 309 4.29 -0.63 6.02
C ILE A 309 4.70 -0.78 4.56
N THR A 310 4.07 -0.04 3.65
CA THR A 310 4.42 -0.05 2.22
C THR A 310 5.79 0.56 2.01
N LEU A 311 6.12 1.69 2.66
CA LEU A 311 7.46 2.29 2.55
C LEU A 311 8.56 1.37 3.09
N SER A 312 8.29 0.69 4.21
CA SER A 312 9.19 -0.35 4.75
C SER A 312 9.38 -1.51 3.78
N MET A 313 8.29 -2.02 3.19
CA MET A 313 8.36 -3.08 2.20
C MET A 313 9.05 -2.66 0.91
N MET A 314 8.75 -1.45 0.40
CA MET A 314 9.39 -0.89 -0.78
C MET A 314 10.90 -0.78 -0.58
N SER A 315 11.34 -0.30 0.58
CA SER A 315 12.76 -0.19 0.94
C SER A 315 13.45 -1.56 0.97
N ARG A 316 12.85 -2.56 1.62
CA ARG A 316 13.38 -3.93 1.69
C ARG A 316 13.45 -4.59 0.32
N VAL A 317 12.36 -4.54 -0.44
CA VAL A 317 12.25 -5.14 -1.78
C VAL A 317 13.24 -4.48 -2.73
N SER A 318 13.39 -3.16 -2.68
CA SER A 318 14.35 -2.43 -3.51
C SER A 318 15.78 -2.87 -3.23
N LEU A 319 16.18 -3.05 -1.96
CA LEU A 319 17.51 -3.56 -1.63
C LEU A 319 17.70 -5.00 -2.12
N GLY A 320 16.82 -5.93 -1.73
CA GLY A 320 16.96 -7.34 -2.06
C GLY A 320 16.88 -7.64 -3.56
N HIS A 321 16.01 -6.95 -4.28
CA HIS A 321 15.86 -7.12 -5.73
C HIS A 321 16.83 -6.31 -6.57
N THR A 322 17.68 -5.48 -5.95
CA THR A 322 18.82 -4.85 -6.64
C THR A 322 20.17 -5.47 -6.28
N GLY A 323 20.17 -6.56 -5.49
CA GLY A 323 21.38 -7.28 -5.06
C GLY A 323 22.11 -6.65 -3.87
N ARG A 324 21.49 -5.67 -3.20
CA ARG A 324 22.06 -5.00 -2.03
C ARG A 324 21.68 -5.72 -0.75
N ASN A 325 22.53 -5.61 0.27
CA ASN A 325 22.28 -6.25 1.57
C ASN A 325 21.08 -5.58 2.28
N VAL A 326 20.08 -6.37 2.65
CA VAL A 326 18.90 -5.88 3.39
C VAL A 326 19.19 -5.64 4.87
N LEU A 327 20.26 -6.23 5.41
CA LEU A 327 20.68 -6.04 6.80
C LEU A 327 21.50 -4.75 6.99
N ASP A 328 21.98 -4.15 5.90
CA ASP A 328 22.72 -2.88 5.90
C ASP A 328 22.00 -1.84 5.03
N PRO A 329 20.82 -1.35 5.44
CA PRO A 329 20.09 -0.33 4.72
C PRO A 329 20.77 1.06 4.84
N PRO A 330 20.45 2.01 3.95
CA PRO A 330 20.93 3.38 4.08
C PRO A 330 20.63 3.98 5.46
N LYS A 331 21.62 4.65 6.08
CA LYS A 331 21.51 5.21 7.45
C LYS A 331 20.30 6.14 7.64
N ALA A 332 19.92 6.87 6.60
CA ALA A 332 18.78 7.78 6.61
C ALA A 332 17.42 7.07 6.73
N LEU A 333 17.35 5.74 6.52
CA LEU A 333 16.10 5.01 6.47
C LEU A 333 15.33 5.05 7.80
N SER A 334 16.03 4.99 8.93
CA SER A 334 15.38 5.11 10.24
C SER A 334 14.72 6.47 10.40
N ALA A 335 15.40 7.55 9.99
CA ALA A 335 14.84 8.90 10.04
C ALA A 335 13.59 9.03 9.14
N ILE A 336 13.62 8.45 7.93
CA ILE A 336 12.48 8.43 7.00
C ILE A 336 11.26 7.75 7.65
N PHE A 337 11.45 6.59 8.29
CA PHE A 337 10.33 5.91 8.97
C PHE A 337 9.85 6.69 10.19
N SER A 338 10.77 7.30 10.95
CA SER A 338 10.42 8.15 12.09
C SER A 338 9.58 9.34 11.67
N MET A 339 9.82 9.94 10.50
CA MET A 339 8.98 11.02 9.97
C MET A 339 7.52 10.58 9.77
N LEU A 340 7.27 9.35 9.29
CA LEU A 340 5.90 8.82 9.19
C LEU A 340 5.28 8.52 10.56
N VAL A 341 6.08 8.11 11.55
CA VAL A 341 5.60 7.98 12.93
C VAL A 341 5.24 9.36 13.51
N VAL A 342 6.02 10.40 13.23
CA VAL A 342 5.70 11.77 13.64
C VAL A 342 4.44 12.27 12.92
N ALA A 343 4.28 11.98 11.62
CA ALA A 343 3.05 12.27 10.90
C ALA A 343 1.83 11.56 11.53
N PHE A 344 1.98 10.32 11.96
CA PHE A 344 0.96 9.58 12.71
C PHE A 344 0.61 10.28 14.03
N ILE A 345 1.62 10.68 14.81
CA ILE A 345 1.42 11.37 16.08
C ILE A 345 0.57 12.63 15.87
N PHE A 346 0.93 13.48 14.91
CA PHE A 346 0.16 14.70 14.66
C PHE A 346 -1.22 14.43 14.08
N ARG A 347 -1.35 13.52 13.10
CA ARG A 347 -2.62 13.28 12.41
C ARG A 347 -3.65 12.56 13.26
N VAL A 348 -3.21 11.66 14.13
CA VAL A 348 -4.06 10.71 14.87
C VAL A 348 -4.05 11.05 16.35
N ILE A 349 -2.88 11.08 17.00
CA ILE A 349 -2.80 11.20 18.46
C ILE A 349 -3.05 12.63 18.93
N ALA A 350 -2.32 13.61 18.40
CA ALA A 350 -2.40 15.01 18.85
C ALA A 350 -3.79 15.61 18.59
N VAL A 351 -4.40 15.27 17.45
CA VAL A 351 -5.76 15.71 17.10
C VAL A 351 -6.82 15.24 18.11
N ILE A 352 -6.65 14.07 18.75
CA ILE A 352 -7.57 13.57 19.78
C ILE A 352 -7.56 14.46 21.03
N PHE A 353 -6.39 14.95 21.43
CA PHE A 353 -6.22 15.68 22.70
C PHE A 353 -6.30 17.21 22.54
N TRP A 354 -5.91 17.76 21.40
CA TRP A 354 -5.88 19.21 21.14
C TRP A 354 -6.52 19.54 19.78
N SER A 355 -7.83 19.32 19.69
CA SER A 355 -8.59 19.49 18.46
C SER A 355 -8.66 20.94 17.97
N GLU A 356 -8.39 21.92 18.84
CA GLU A 356 -8.30 23.34 18.50
C GLU A 356 -7.17 23.67 17.52
N TYR A 357 -6.11 22.84 17.47
CA TYR A 357 -4.98 22.99 16.54
C TYR A 357 -5.07 22.05 15.33
N TYR A 358 -6.28 21.57 15.00
CA TYR A 358 -6.51 20.58 13.96
C TYR A 358 -5.79 20.92 12.65
N GLN A 359 -6.00 22.12 12.11
CA GLN A 359 -5.41 22.53 10.83
C GLN A 359 -3.88 22.48 10.84
N GLN A 360 -3.25 22.98 11.91
CA GLN A 360 -1.81 23.00 12.08
C GLN A 360 -1.24 21.59 12.13
N PHE A 361 -1.90 20.68 12.87
CA PHE A 361 -1.48 19.29 12.95
C PHE A 361 -1.63 18.55 11.62
N ILE A 362 -2.68 18.82 10.83
CA ILE A 362 -2.81 18.25 9.49
C ILE A 362 -1.64 18.71 8.60
N ILE A 363 -1.32 20.00 8.59
CA ILE A 363 -0.22 20.55 7.80
C ILE A 363 1.12 19.92 8.22
N ILE A 364 1.40 19.84 9.52
CA ILE A 364 2.63 19.23 10.04
C ILE A 364 2.73 17.76 9.59
N ALA A 365 1.65 16.99 9.73
CA ALA A 365 1.62 15.60 9.30
C ALA A 365 1.86 15.44 7.79
N GLN A 366 1.25 16.31 6.97
CA GLN A 366 1.45 16.34 5.51
C GLN A 366 2.91 16.65 5.16
N LEU A 367 3.55 17.62 5.83
CA LEU A 367 4.95 17.96 5.57
C LEU A 367 5.88 16.78 5.88
N PHE A 368 5.73 16.14 7.05
CA PHE A 368 6.53 14.97 7.40
C PHE A 368 6.33 13.80 6.43
N TRP A 369 5.09 13.56 5.99
CA TRP A 369 4.79 12.57 4.97
C TRP A 369 5.52 12.88 3.66
N THR A 370 5.37 14.09 3.13
CA THR A 370 5.98 14.50 1.86
C THR A 370 7.50 14.43 1.92
N ILE A 371 8.12 14.87 3.03
CA ILE A 371 9.57 14.79 3.21
C ILE A 371 10.03 13.33 3.27
N ALA A 372 9.32 12.44 3.98
CA ALA A 372 9.67 11.03 4.07
C ALA A 372 9.71 10.35 2.69
N PHE A 373 8.66 10.54 1.87
CA PHE A 373 8.60 9.97 0.53
C PHE A 373 9.56 10.64 -0.46
N GLY A 374 9.79 11.95 -0.32
CA GLY A 374 10.79 12.69 -1.10
C GLY A 374 12.21 12.16 -0.85
N LEU A 375 12.58 11.94 0.42
CA LEU A 375 13.87 11.36 0.79
C LEU A 375 14.00 9.90 0.32
N PHE A 376 12.93 9.11 0.40
CA PHE A 376 12.91 7.76 -0.16
C PHE A 376 13.22 7.78 -1.66
N ILE A 377 12.55 8.61 -2.44
CA ILE A 377 12.82 8.75 -3.87
C ILE A 377 14.25 9.21 -4.10
N TYR A 378 14.72 10.24 -3.38
CA TYR A 378 16.08 10.76 -3.53
C TYR A 378 17.15 9.66 -3.36
N ILE A 379 17.00 8.80 -2.35
CA ILE A 379 17.97 7.74 -2.03
C ILE A 379 17.82 6.52 -2.95
N TYR A 380 16.59 6.06 -3.17
CA TYR A 380 16.32 4.80 -3.86
C TYR A 380 16.24 4.93 -5.39
N SER A 381 16.06 6.13 -5.95
CA SER A 381 15.96 6.34 -7.40
C SER A 381 17.14 5.75 -8.16
N LYS A 382 18.37 5.97 -7.69
CA LYS A 382 19.57 5.37 -8.33
C LYS A 382 19.45 3.85 -8.44
N MET A 383 18.88 3.19 -7.43
CA MET A 383 18.69 1.74 -7.42
C MET A 383 17.69 1.29 -8.49
N PHE A 384 16.68 2.10 -8.81
CA PHE A 384 15.67 1.79 -9.84
C PHE A 384 16.21 1.92 -11.26
N PHE A 385 17.10 2.89 -11.51
CA PHE A 385 17.66 3.16 -12.85
C PHE A 385 18.98 2.43 -13.16
N GLN A 386 19.61 1.80 -12.17
CA GLN A 386 20.87 1.07 -12.36
C GLN A 386 20.66 -0.45 -12.45
N LYS A 387 21.56 -1.11 -13.18
CA LYS A 387 21.67 -2.58 -13.19
C LYS A 387 21.94 -3.08 -11.76
N ARG A 388 21.57 -4.34 -11.48
CA ARG A 388 21.90 -4.96 -10.19
C ARG A 388 23.39 -4.96 -9.94
N VAL A 389 23.76 -4.85 -8.67
CA VAL A 389 25.17 -4.86 -8.25
C VAL A 389 25.83 -6.23 -8.44
N ASP A 390 25.04 -7.30 -8.49
CA ASP A 390 25.50 -8.68 -8.70
C ASP A 390 25.48 -9.14 -10.17
N GLY A 391 25.17 -8.24 -11.11
CA GLY A 391 25.14 -8.55 -12.55
C GLY A 391 23.92 -9.36 -13.02
N SER A 392 23.01 -9.76 -12.12
CA SER A 392 21.79 -10.46 -12.52
C SER A 392 20.84 -9.56 -13.31
N PHE A 393 19.91 -10.18 -14.06
CA PHE A 393 19.02 -9.44 -14.97
C PHE A 393 18.18 -8.36 -14.29
N GLY A 394 17.63 -8.64 -13.10
CA GLY A 394 16.53 -7.89 -12.48
C GLY A 394 16.77 -6.43 -12.08
#